data_AF-A0A448XIX5-F1
#
_entry.id   AF-A0A448XIX5-F1
#
_cell.length_a   1.000
_cell.length_b   1.000
_cell.length_c   1.000
_cell.angle_alpha   90.00
_cell.angle_beta   90.00
_cell.angle_gamma   90.00
#
_symmetry.space_group_name_H-M   'P 1'
#
loop_
_entity.id
_entity.type
_entity.pdbx_description
1 polymer ?
#
loop_
_entity_poly.entity_id
_entity_poly.type
_entity_poly.pdbx_seq_one_letter_code
_entity_poly.pdbx_strand_id
1 'polypeptide(L)'
;MGVHLVIPIMAPFWCLSESRPFRVYILLPLLPAFEGEPGGSSGVAIHYILHFARISLFMGPNALLPRLARHMAHPEDYVSVCSLRTYDRWPDGRLP
;
A
#
# COMPACT_ATOMS: atom_id res chain seq x y z
N MET A 1 -8.99 -1.66 19.51
CA MET A 1 -7.62 -1.18 19.83
C MET A 1 -7.08 -0.46 18.61
N GLY A 2 -6.73 0.81 18.79
CA GLY A 2 -6.52 1.76 17.70
C GLY A 2 -5.33 1.42 16.82
N VAL A 3 -5.53 1.52 15.51
CA VAL A 3 -4.44 1.68 14.56
C VAL A 3 -3.79 3.04 14.84
N HIS A 4 -2.72 3.05 15.63
CA HIS A 4 -1.83 4.22 15.71
C HIS A 4 -1.06 4.30 14.39
N LEU A 5 -1.72 4.87 13.38
CA LEU A 5 -1.03 5.40 12.21
C LEU A 5 -0.28 6.65 12.69
N VAL A 6 0.95 6.47 13.17
CA VAL A 6 1.85 7.58 13.47
C VAL A 6 2.31 8.14 12.13
N ILE A 7 1.46 8.93 11.48
CA ILE A 7 1.89 9.81 10.39
C ILE A 7 2.72 10.89 11.07
N PRO A 8 4.03 11.01 10.81
CA PRO A 8 4.80 12.11 11.35
C PRO A 8 4.25 13.41 10.75
N ILE A 9 3.54 14.19 11.58
CA ILE A 9 2.99 15.52 11.24
C ILE A 9 4.10 16.59 11.14
N MET A 10 5.37 16.23 11.40
CA MET A 10 6.42 17.21 11.72
C MET A 10 7.49 17.45 10.65
N ALA A 11 7.24 17.14 9.39
CA ALA A 11 8.03 17.66 8.27
C ALA A 11 7.08 18.28 7.24
N PRO A 12 7.29 19.53 6.81
CA PRO A 12 6.42 20.10 5.80
C PRO A 12 6.73 19.42 4.46
N PHE A 13 5.86 18.48 4.08
CA PHE A 13 5.88 17.78 2.80
C PHE A 13 5.46 18.74 1.69
N TRP A 14 6.36 19.65 1.31
CA TRP A 14 6.09 20.67 0.31
C TRP A 14 6.05 20.05 -1.09
N CYS A 15 4.96 20.30 -1.82
CA CYS A 15 4.83 20.06 -3.24
C CYS A 15 6.04 20.64 -3.97
N LEU A 16 6.71 19.80 -4.77
CA LEU A 16 7.98 20.12 -5.42
C LEU A 16 7.94 21.39 -6.28
N SER A 17 6.77 21.75 -6.83
CA SER A 17 6.60 22.92 -7.69
C SER A 17 5.94 24.12 -7.02
N GLU A 18 5.05 23.91 -6.04
CA GLU A 18 4.16 24.97 -5.52
C GLU A 18 4.44 25.34 -4.06
N SER A 19 5.39 24.66 -3.39
CA SER A 19 5.68 24.86 -1.96
C SER A 19 4.40 24.89 -1.12
N ARG A 20 3.51 23.92 -1.35
CA ARG A 20 2.28 23.69 -0.58
C ARG A 20 2.27 22.28 0.01
N PRO A 21 1.76 22.05 1.23
CA PRO A 21 1.74 20.70 1.81
C PRO A 21 0.99 19.74 0.89
N PHE A 22 1.57 18.58 0.61
CA PHE A 22 0.99 17.58 -0.28
C PHE A 22 1.28 16.17 0.24
N ARG A 23 0.22 15.34 0.35
CA ARG A 23 0.31 13.95 0.79
C ARG A 23 -0.76 13.12 0.10
N VAL A 24 -0.39 11.92 -0.35
CA VAL A 24 -1.27 10.95 -1.01
C VAL A 24 -1.33 9.67 -0.18
N TYR A 25 -2.56 9.19 0.05
CA TYR A 25 -2.81 7.89 0.66
C TYR A 25 -3.49 6.98 -0.36
N ILE A 26 -2.84 5.85 -0.66
CA ILE A 26 -3.36 4.81 -1.54
C ILE A 26 -3.81 3.65 -0.68
N LEU A 27 -5.12 3.47 -0.53
CA LEU A 27 -5.71 2.35 0.18
C LEU A 27 -6.01 1.22 -0.81
N LEU A 28 -5.33 0.09 -0.64
CA LEU A 28 -5.55 -1.13 -1.42
C LEU A 28 -6.01 -2.24 -0.49
N PRO A 29 -6.81 -3.21 -0.98
CA PRO A 29 -7.01 -4.44 -0.24
C PRO A 29 -5.65 -5.13 -0.03
N LEU A 30 -5.47 -5.76 1.14
CA LEU A 30 -4.24 -6.51 1.43
C LEU A 30 -4.05 -7.65 0.41
N LEU A 31 -5.15 -8.28 0.00
CA LEU A 31 -5.22 -9.28 -1.05
C LEU A 31 -6.48 -9.05 -1.90
N PRO A 32 -6.41 -9.16 -3.23
CA PRO A 32 -7.58 -9.17 -4.11
C PRO A 32 -8.57 -10.28 -3.72
N ALA A 33 -9.86 -9.99 -3.73
CA ALA A 33 -10.92 -10.95 -3.41
C ALA A 33 -11.33 -11.77 -4.64
N PHE A 34 -10.45 -12.67 -5.07
CA PHE A 34 -10.70 -13.64 -6.13
C PHE A 34 -10.55 -15.05 -5.58
N GLU A 35 -11.20 -16.02 -6.23
CA GLU A 35 -11.05 -17.43 -5.89
C GLU A 35 -9.61 -17.91 -6.09
N GLY A 36 -9.20 -18.85 -5.23
CA GLY A 36 -7.88 -19.48 -5.26
C GLY A 36 -7.02 -19.15 -4.05
N GLU A 37 -5.96 -19.95 -3.89
CA GLU A 37 -5.01 -19.80 -2.80
C GLU A 37 -3.96 -18.73 -3.14
N PRO A 38 -3.76 -17.70 -2.29
CA PRO A 38 -2.66 -16.76 -2.46
C PRO A 38 -1.32 -17.50 -2.48
N GLY A 39 -0.53 -17.30 -3.54
CA GLY A 39 0.74 -18.02 -3.73
C GLY A 39 0.62 -19.45 -4.26
N GLY A 40 -0.59 -20.03 -4.32
CA GLY A 40 -0.86 -21.34 -4.91
C GLY A 40 -1.20 -21.27 -6.40
N SER A 41 -1.19 -22.42 -7.09
CA SER A 41 -1.48 -22.51 -8.53
C SER A 41 -2.93 -22.17 -8.90
N SER A 42 -3.86 -22.23 -7.93
CA SER A 42 -5.26 -21.83 -8.10
C SER A 42 -5.47 -20.31 -8.09
N GLY A 43 -4.51 -19.53 -7.58
CA GLY A 43 -4.64 -18.09 -7.35
C GLY A 43 -4.30 -17.19 -8.55
N VAL A 44 -4.47 -17.66 -9.79
CA VAL A 44 -3.98 -16.95 -11.00
C VAL A 44 -4.48 -15.50 -11.09
N ALA A 45 -5.78 -15.26 -10.85
CA ALA A 45 -6.34 -13.92 -10.86
C ALA A 45 -5.74 -13.01 -9.76
N ILE A 46 -5.56 -13.57 -8.56
CA ILE A 46 -4.91 -12.89 -7.42
C ILE A 46 -3.49 -12.47 -7.83
N HIS A 47 -2.73 -13.39 -8.44
CA HIS A 47 -1.35 -13.15 -8.85
C HIS A 47 -1.25 -12.07 -9.91
N TYR A 48 -2.12 -12.07 -10.93
CA TYR A 48 -2.12 -11.03 -11.97
C TYR A 48 -2.40 -9.65 -11.38
N ILE A 49 -3.40 -9.52 -10.51
CA ILE A 49 -3.74 -8.24 -9.90
C ILE A 49 -2.60 -7.76 -9.00
N LEU A 50 -2.02 -8.63 -8.18
CA LEU A 50 -0.85 -8.30 -7.36
C LEU A 50 0.36 -7.92 -8.22
N HIS A 51 0.57 -8.60 -9.34
CA HIS A 51 1.64 -8.29 -10.29
C HIS A 51 1.46 -6.88 -10.85
N PHE A 52 0.27 -6.56 -11.36
CA PHE A 52 -0.01 -5.23 -11.91
C PHE A 52 0.08 -4.13 -10.84
N ALA A 53 -0.47 -4.36 -9.64
CA ALA A 53 -0.30 -3.43 -8.52
C ALA A 53 1.18 -3.20 -8.17
N ARG A 54 1.99 -4.26 -8.16
CA ARG A 54 3.43 -4.19 -7.89
C ARG A 54 4.17 -3.37 -8.94
N ILE A 55 3.94 -3.61 -10.23
CA ILE A 55 4.64 -2.90 -11.31
C ILE A 55 4.11 -1.48 -11.53
N SER A 56 2.88 -1.17 -11.12
CA SER A 56 2.35 0.20 -11.17
C SER A 56 2.92 1.07 -10.05
N LEU A 57 3.11 0.53 -8.85
CA LEU A 57 3.46 1.32 -7.66
C LEU A 57 4.94 1.23 -7.26
N PHE A 58 5.53 0.05 -7.32
CA PHE A 58 6.79 -0.24 -6.63
C PHE A 58 7.93 -0.67 -7.56
N MET A 59 7.62 -1.33 -8.67
CA MET A 59 8.62 -2.07 -9.46
C MET A 59 8.69 -1.62 -10.92
N GLY A 60 9.90 -1.30 -11.36
CA GLY A 60 10.19 -0.93 -12.74
C GLY A 60 10.31 0.58 -12.95
N PRO A 61 10.90 1.00 -14.07
CA PRO A 61 11.21 2.42 -14.32
C PRO A 61 9.96 3.29 -14.46
N ASN A 62 8.81 2.72 -14.78
CA ASN A 62 7.59 3.50 -14.96
C ASN A 62 6.67 3.49 -13.72
N ALA A 63 7.05 2.77 -12.66
CA ALA A 63 6.29 2.70 -11.42
C ALA A 63 6.34 4.01 -10.63
N LEU A 64 5.30 4.28 -9.84
CA LEU A 64 5.15 5.52 -9.07
C LEU A 64 6.36 5.82 -8.17
N LEU A 65 6.71 4.93 -7.24
CA LEU A 65 7.79 5.20 -6.28
C LEU A 65 9.17 5.31 -6.95
N PRO A 66 9.58 4.41 -7.87
CA PRO A 66 10.84 4.57 -8.61
C PRO A 66 10.93 5.86 -9.43
N ARG A 67 9.80 6.37 -9.95
CA ARG A 67 9.79 7.68 -10.65
C ARG A 67 9.95 8.83 -9.67
N LEU A 68 9.26 8.81 -8.54
CA LEU A 68 9.41 9.83 -7.50
C LEU A 68 10.84 9.86 -6.95
N ALA A 69 11.44 8.68 -6.71
CA ALA A 69 12.80 8.54 -6.20
C ALA A 69 13.89 9.19 -7.09
N ARG A 70 13.60 9.51 -8.36
CA ARG A 70 14.52 10.27 -9.22
C ARG A 70 14.52 11.76 -8.94
N HIS A 71 13.47 12.26 -8.31
CA HIS A 71 13.24 13.67 -8.07
C HIS A 71 13.27 14.03 -6.57
N MET A 72 13.18 13.04 -5.68
CA MET A 72 13.23 13.24 -4.23
C MET A 72 13.86 12.04 -3.50
N ALA A 73 14.52 12.31 -2.37
CA ALA A 73 15.19 11.28 -1.56
C ALA A 73 14.21 10.37 -0.81
N HIS A 74 13.07 10.91 -0.37
CA HIS A 74 12.09 10.21 0.48
C HIS A 74 10.69 10.26 -0.15
N PRO A 75 10.35 9.45 -1.16
CA PRO A 75 8.99 9.38 -1.71
C PRO A 75 7.90 9.01 -0.69
N GLU A 76 8.26 8.27 0.36
CA GLU A 76 7.41 7.85 1.47
C GLU A 76 6.88 9.01 2.32
N ASP A 77 7.54 10.16 2.24
CA ASP A 77 7.10 11.42 2.85
C ASP A 77 5.90 12.03 2.12
N TYR A 78 5.65 11.60 0.88
CA TYR A 78 4.56 12.13 0.06
C TYR A 78 3.50 11.08 -0.27
N VAL A 79 3.87 9.80 -0.29
CA VAL A 79 2.96 8.71 -0.68
C VAL A 79 2.99 7.59 0.36
N SER A 80 1.83 7.20 0.85
CA SER A 80 1.65 6.00 1.67
C SER A 80 0.72 5.01 0.99
N VAL A 81 1.18 3.78 0.81
CA VAL A 81 0.36 2.68 0.32
C VAL A 81 0.01 1.79 1.51
N CYS A 82 -1.27 1.68 1.82
CA CYS A 82 -1.75 1.00 3.03
C CYS A 82 -2.90 0.04 2.70
N SER A 83 -3.16 -0.89 3.61
CA SER A 83 -4.34 -1.75 3.59
C SER A 83 -5.02 -1.75 4.95
N LEU A 84 -6.29 -2.16 4.97
CA LEU A 84 -7.05 -2.33 6.21
C LEU A 84 -7.16 -3.82 6.54
N ARG A 85 -7.08 -4.13 7.83
CA ARG A 85 -7.35 -5.45 8.39
C ARG A 85 -7.98 -5.28 9.76
N THR A 86 -8.99 -6.09 10.03
CA THR A 86 -9.56 -6.25 11.38
C THR A 86 -9.17 -7.62 11.93
N TYR A 87 -9.27 -7.77 13.24
CA TYR A 87 -9.19 -9.06 13.93
C TYR A 87 -10.27 -9.09 15.00
N ASP A 88 -10.73 -10.28 15.34
CA ASP A 88 -11.62 -10.51 16.47
C ASP A 88 -11.36 -11.90 17.06
N ARG A 89 -12.01 -12.22 18.18
CA ARG A 89 -12.00 -13.55 18.79
C ARG A 89 -13.15 -14.38 18.24
N TRP A 90 -12.84 -15.59 17.83
CA TRP A 90 -13.87 -16.58 17.52
C TRP A 90 -14.67 -16.89 18.80
N PRO A 91 -16.02 -17.01 18.75
CA PRO A 91 -16.87 -17.19 19.94
C PRO A 91 -16.39 -18.29 20.89
N ASP A 92 -15.81 -19.37 20.35
CA ASP A 92 -15.38 -20.55 21.11
C ASP A 92 -13.85 -20.77 21.12
N GLY A 93 -13.06 -19.83 20.58
CA GLY A 93 -11.60 -19.93 20.53
C GLY A 93 -11.02 -21.06 19.66
N ARG A 94 -11.85 -21.82 18.95
CA ARG A 94 -11.44 -22.86 18.00
C ARG A 94 -11.47 -22.30 16.57
N LEU A 95 -10.38 -22.48 15.83
CA LEU A 95 -10.35 -22.20 14.39
C LEU A 95 -11.01 -23.37 13.64
N PRO A 96 -11.80 -23.10 12.58
CA PRO A 96 -12.33 -24.14 11.70
C PRO A 96 -11.22 -24.88 10.94
#